data_AF-A0A0L6UM17-F1
#
_entry.id   AF-A0A0L6UM17-F1
#
_cell.length_a   1.000
_cell.length_b   1.000
_cell.length_c   1.000
_cell.angle_alpha   90.00
_cell.angle_beta   90.00
_cell.angle_gamma   90.00
#
_symmetry.space_group_name_H-M   'P 1'
#
loop_
_entity.id
_entity.type
_entity.pdbx_description
1 polymer ?
#
loop_
_entity_poly.entity_id
_entity_poly.type
_entity_poly.pdbx_seq_one_letter_code
_entity_poly.pdbx_strand_id
1 'polypeptide(L)'
;MARTKQTARKSTGGKAPRKQLAAKAARKSTAPSAGGVKKPHRYRPGTVALREIRRYQKSTELLIRKLPFQRLVREIAQDFKTDLRFQSSAVMALQESAEAYLVGYAVYPNSFHTSSPILMSTGFLALSSLFEDTNLAAIHAKRITIQPKDMQLARRLRGERP
;
A
#
# COMPACT_ATOMS: atom_id res chain seq x y z
N MET A 1 -46.67 -29.28 -27.36
CA MET A 1 -46.51 -28.00 -26.62
C MET A 1 -46.16 -28.32 -25.17
N ALA A 2 -44.98 -27.93 -24.68
CA ALA A 2 -44.52 -28.21 -23.32
C ALA A 2 -45.02 -27.13 -22.35
N ARG A 3 -45.76 -27.54 -21.31
CA ARG A 3 -46.31 -26.64 -20.28
C ARG A 3 -45.19 -26.22 -19.32
N THR A 4 -44.68 -25.01 -19.48
CA THR A 4 -43.74 -24.38 -18.54
C THR A 4 -44.47 -24.05 -17.24
N LYS A 5 -44.15 -24.77 -16.15
CA LYS A 5 -44.55 -24.37 -14.79
C LYS A 5 -43.70 -23.18 -14.35
N GLN A 6 -44.16 -21.97 -14.63
CA GLN A 6 -43.57 -20.75 -14.09
C GLN A 6 -43.93 -20.66 -12.60
N THR A 7 -42.99 -21.00 -11.71
CA THR A 7 -43.17 -20.75 -10.28
C THR A 7 -42.89 -19.28 -9.99
N ALA A 8 -43.90 -18.55 -9.52
CA ALA A 8 -43.76 -17.15 -9.14
C ALA A 8 -42.73 -16.99 -8.01
N ARG A 9 -41.55 -16.43 -8.33
CA ARG A 9 -40.56 -16.03 -7.33
C ARG A 9 -40.90 -14.60 -6.91
N LYS A 10 -41.32 -14.41 -5.66
CA LYS A 10 -41.56 -13.08 -5.07
C LYS A 10 -40.29 -12.22 -5.22
N SER A 11 -40.46 -10.99 -5.70
CA SER A 11 -39.38 -10.05 -6.02
C SER A 11 -38.79 -9.32 -4.81
N THR A 12 -39.35 -9.48 -3.62
CA THR A 12 -38.79 -8.93 -2.37
C THR A 12 -39.04 -9.88 -1.21
N GLY A 13 -38.07 -9.99 -0.30
CA GLY A 13 -38.29 -10.57 1.03
C GLY A 13 -37.39 -11.73 1.42
N GLY A 14 -36.10 -11.46 1.62
CA GLY A 14 -35.18 -12.39 2.30
C GLY A 14 -35.35 -12.46 3.83
N LYS A 15 -36.58 -12.40 4.35
CA LYS A 15 -36.88 -12.59 5.78
C LYS A 15 -38.19 -13.33 5.97
N ALA A 16 -38.12 -14.48 6.66
CA ALA A 16 -39.28 -15.26 7.10
C ALA A 16 -40.09 -14.48 8.16
N PRO A 17 -41.42 -14.70 8.28
CA PRO A 17 -42.25 -13.99 9.25
C PRO A 17 -41.84 -14.37 10.68
N ARG A 18 -41.51 -13.36 11.48
CA ARG A 18 -40.94 -13.53 12.83
C ARG A 18 -42.05 -13.41 13.88
N LYS A 19 -42.30 -14.48 14.63
CA LYS A 19 -43.11 -14.44 15.86
C LYS A 19 -42.39 -13.53 16.87
N GLN A 20 -43.08 -12.53 17.42
CA GLN A 20 -42.49 -11.57 18.35
C GLN A 20 -42.05 -12.25 19.64
N LEU A 21 -40.74 -12.50 19.75
CA LEU A 21 -40.03 -12.70 21.01
C LEU A 21 -38.71 -11.95 20.91
N ALA A 22 -38.40 -11.19 21.96
CA ALA A 22 -37.25 -10.31 22.06
C ALA A 22 -35.95 -11.04 21.71
N ALA A 23 -35.13 -10.49 20.81
CA ALA A 23 -33.88 -11.11 20.44
C ALA A 23 -32.85 -10.10 19.93
N LYS A 24 -31.89 -9.84 20.83
CA LYS A 24 -30.46 -9.53 20.66
C LYS A 24 -29.99 -9.63 19.20
N ALA A 25 -29.33 -8.59 18.70
CA ALA A 25 -28.82 -8.52 17.34
C ALA A 25 -27.76 -9.60 17.06
N ALA A 26 -28.21 -10.80 16.67
CA ALA A 26 -27.37 -11.82 16.07
C ALA A 26 -27.00 -11.37 14.66
N ARG A 27 -25.86 -10.66 14.53
CA ARG A 27 -25.22 -10.44 13.24
C ARG A 27 -24.84 -11.82 12.68
N LYS A 28 -25.39 -12.10 11.50
CA LYS A 28 -25.22 -13.29 10.65
C LYS A 28 -23.90 -14.03 10.88
N SER A 29 -23.93 -15.04 11.73
CA SER A 29 -22.92 -16.10 11.85
C SER A 29 -23.52 -17.35 12.52
N THR A 30 -24.65 -17.82 12.01
CA THR A 30 -25.17 -19.15 12.35
C THR A 30 -25.46 -19.89 11.05
N ALA A 31 -24.53 -20.77 10.66
CA ALA A 31 -24.85 -21.82 9.71
C ALA A 31 -25.45 -23.02 10.50
N PRO A 32 -26.45 -23.73 9.94
CA PRO A 32 -27.05 -24.91 10.54
C PRO A 32 -26.03 -26.06 10.62
N SER A 33 -26.28 -26.96 11.57
CA SER A 33 -25.57 -28.24 11.73
C SER A 33 -25.71 -29.12 10.46
N ALA A 34 -24.70 -29.96 10.21
CA ALA A 34 -24.44 -30.78 9.02
C ALA A 34 -23.83 -30.02 7.81
N GLY A 35 -22.49 -30.03 7.74
CA GLY A 35 -21.71 -29.49 6.62
C GLY A 35 -20.67 -28.49 7.11
N GLY A 36 -19.38 -28.84 6.98
CA GLY A 36 -18.26 -28.12 7.59
C GLY A 36 -18.34 -26.60 7.46
N VAL A 37 -17.93 -25.92 8.54
CA VAL A 37 -17.84 -24.45 8.63
C VAL A 37 -17.22 -23.89 7.35
N LYS A 38 -17.93 -23.01 6.64
CA LYS A 38 -17.38 -22.33 5.46
C LYS A 38 -16.08 -21.66 5.85
N LYS A 39 -14.96 -22.12 5.27
CA LYS A 39 -13.64 -21.55 5.54
C LYS A 39 -13.68 -20.05 5.23
N PRO A 40 -13.12 -19.19 6.10
CA PRO A 40 -13.02 -17.77 5.80
C PRO A 40 -12.24 -17.58 4.49
N HIS A 41 -12.71 -16.65 3.65
CA HIS A 41 -12.04 -16.35 2.39
C HIS A 41 -10.64 -15.80 2.66
N ARG A 42 -9.62 -16.46 2.11
CA ARG A 42 -8.22 -16.03 2.16
C ARG A 42 -7.72 -15.76 0.75
N TYR A 43 -7.17 -14.57 0.53
CA TYR A 43 -6.51 -14.24 -0.73
C TYR A 43 -5.26 -15.10 -0.97
N ARG A 44 -4.94 -15.36 -2.23
CA ARG A 44 -3.70 -16.03 -2.61
C ARG A 44 -2.49 -15.15 -2.21
N PRO A 45 -1.33 -15.76 -1.87
CA PRO A 45 -0.11 -14.99 -1.64
C PRO A 45 0.20 -14.10 -2.86
N GLY A 46 0.65 -12.87 -2.60
CA GLY A 46 0.87 -11.86 -3.65
C GLY A 46 -0.36 -11.02 -4.03
N THR A 47 -1.59 -11.52 -3.85
CA THR A 47 -2.80 -10.74 -4.24
C THR A 47 -2.96 -9.46 -3.42
N VAL A 48 -2.68 -9.52 -2.11
CA VAL A 48 -2.76 -8.36 -1.22
C VAL A 48 -1.58 -7.42 -1.47
N ALA A 49 -0.36 -7.95 -1.64
CA ALA A 49 0.83 -7.16 -1.95
C ALA A 49 0.67 -6.35 -3.25
N LEU A 50 0.15 -6.95 -4.33
CA LEU A 50 -0.11 -6.22 -5.58
C LEU A 50 -1.18 -5.13 -5.42
N ARG A 51 -2.16 -5.35 -4.54
CA ARG A 51 -3.18 -4.34 -4.23
C ARG A 51 -2.59 -3.16 -3.46
N GLU A 52 -1.71 -3.43 -2.50
CA GLU A 52 -0.99 -2.42 -1.73
C GLU A 52 -0.03 -1.62 -2.62
N ILE A 53 0.74 -2.27 -3.50
CA ILE A 53 1.61 -1.59 -4.47
C ILE A 53 0.80 -0.60 -5.33
N ARG A 54 -0.31 -1.05 -5.91
CA ARG A 54 -1.18 -0.17 -6.73
C ARG A 54 -1.79 0.97 -5.92
N ARG A 55 -2.13 0.74 -4.65
CA ARG A 55 -2.64 1.78 -3.76
C ARG A 55 -1.57 2.83 -3.50
N TYR A 56 -0.38 2.41 -3.06
CA TYR A 56 0.69 3.33 -2.67
C TYR A 56 1.30 4.08 -3.84
N GLN A 57 1.34 3.48 -5.03
CA GLN A 57 1.74 4.18 -6.26
C GLN A 57 0.75 5.26 -6.71
N LYS A 58 -0.52 5.20 -6.26
CA LYS A 58 -1.54 6.20 -6.60
C LYS A 58 -1.64 7.33 -5.57
N SER A 59 -1.23 7.06 -4.32
CA SER A 59 -1.29 8.02 -3.22
C SER A 59 0.05 8.70 -3.00
N THR A 60 0.02 9.90 -2.39
CA THR A 60 1.22 10.63 -1.97
C THR A 60 1.32 10.78 -0.46
N GLU A 61 0.62 9.92 0.30
CA GLU A 61 0.67 9.95 1.77
C GLU A 61 2.04 9.47 2.29
N LEU A 62 2.50 10.08 3.38
CA LEU A 62 3.69 9.62 4.10
C LEU A 62 3.39 8.27 4.76
N LEU A 63 4.28 7.31 4.57
CA LEU A 63 4.13 5.94 5.03
C LEU A 63 4.73 5.74 6.43
N ILE A 64 5.72 6.55 6.82
CA ILE A 64 6.33 6.48 8.14
C ILE A 64 5.50 7.31 9.14
N ARG A 65 5.26 6.74 10.33
CA ARG A 65 4.53 7.46 11.39
C ARG A 65 5.34 8.68 11.86
N LYS A 66 4.68 9.84 11.92
CA LYS A 66 5.31 11.14 12.25
C LYS A 66 6.03 11.16 13.60
N LEU A 67 5.40 10.64 14.67
CA LEU A 67 5.99 10.70 16.02
C LEU A 67 7.26 9.86 16.18
N PRO A 68 7.31 8.58 15.74
CA PRO A 68 8.56 7.81 15.70
C PRO A 68 9.65 8.47 14.86
N PHE A 69 9.32 8.97 13.66
CA PHE A 69 10.29 9.65 12.80
C PHE A 69 10.88 10.89 13.47
N GLN A 70 10.03 11.72 14.10
CA GLN A 70 10.47 12.88 14.85
C GLN A 70 11.41 12.51 16.02
N ARG A 71 11.13 11.41 16.73
CA ARG A 71 12.01 10.93 17.82
C ARG A 71 13.38 10.55 17.28
N LEU A 72 13.42 9.81 16.17
CA LEU A 72 14.66 9.41 15.51
C LEU A 72 15.49 10.63 15.06
N VAL A 73 14.85 11.63 14.44
CA VAL A 73 15.53 12.87 14.04
C VAL A 73 16.18 13.56 15.24
N ARG A 74 15.48 13.63 16.38
CA ARG A 74 15.99 14.27 17.60
C ARG A 74 17.10 13.46 18.26
N GLU A 75 16.98 12.14 18.25
CA GLU A 75 18.00 11.21 18.74
C GLU A 75 19.32 11.42 17.98
N ILE A 76 19.28 11.35 16.64
CA ILE A 76 20.46 11.55 15.79
C ILE A 76 21.04 12.97 15.99
N ALA A 77 20.19 13.99 16.04
CA ALA A 77 20.65 15.37 16.17
C ALA A 77 21.34 15.66 17.52
N GLN A 78 20.91 14.96 18.58
CA GLN A 78 21.48 15.12 19.92
C GLN A 78 22.96 14.72 19.96
N ASP A 79 23.38 13.74 19.13
CA ASP A 79 24.78 13.30 19.03
C ASP A 79 25.70 14.36 18.44
N PHE A 80 25.15 15.31 17.65
CA PHE A 80 25.92 16.39 17.05
C PHE A 80 25.89 17.67 17.88
N LYS A 81 24.72 18.02 18.44
CA LYS A 81 24.56 19.22 19.27
C LYS A 81 23.37 19.07 20.21
N THR A 82 23.62 19.30 21.50
CA THR A 82 22.58 19.29 22.51
C THR A 82 21.66 20.51 22.40
N ASP A 83 20.41 20.36 22.84
CA ASP A 83 19.41 21.45 22.95
C ASP A 83 18.97 22.09 21.62
N LEU A 84 19.05 21.35 20.52
CA LEU A 84 18.51 21.78 19.22
C LEU A 84 16.98 21.85 19.23
N ARG A 85 16.45 22.98 18.76
CA ARG A 85 15.02 23.16 18.50
C ARG A 85 14.73 22.96 17.01
N PHE A 86 13.73 22.13 16.73
CA PHE A 86 13.28 21.84 15.37
C PHE A 86 11.97 22.56 15.08
N GLN A 87 11.92 23.24 13.94
CA GLN A 87 10.67 23.70 13.36
C GLN A 87 9.84 22.50 12.87
N SER A 88 8.51 22.58 12.93
CA SER A 88 7.63 21.51 12.46
C SER A 88 7.81 21.23 10.96
N SER A 89 7.99 22.27 10.14
CA SER A 89 8.27 22.12 8.70
C SER A 89 9.63 21.47 8.42
N ALA A 90 10.65 21.69 9.25
CA ALA A 90 11.96 21.06 9.08
C ALA A 90 11.87 19.55 9.29
N VAL A 91 11.14 19.09 10.31
CA VAL A 91 10.92 17.65 10.55
C VAL A 91 10.11 17.03 9.40
N MET A 92 9.09 17.74 8.89
CA MET A 92 8.32 17.28 7.74
C MET A 92 9.18 17.17 6.47
N ALA A 93 10.02 18.16 6.18
CA ALA A 93 10.93 18.16 5.03
C ALA A 93 11.95 17.01 5.11
N LEU A 94 12.50 16.75 6.30
CA LEU A 94 13.38 15.60 6.54
C LEU A 94 12.63 14.28 6.28
N GLN A 95 11.35 14.20 6.66
CA GLN A 95 10.55 13.00 6.42
C GLN A 95 10.26 12.79 4.93
N GLU A 96 9.82 13.84 4.24
CA GLU A 96 9.56 13.81 2.80
C GLU A 96 10.81 13.40 2.03
N SER A 97 11.97 13.98 2.36
CA SER A 97 13.25 13.63 1.74
C SER A 97 13.67 12.18 2.02
N ALA A 98 13.53 11.72 3.27
CA ALA A 98 13.89 10.35 3.66
C ALA A 98 13.00 9.30 2.96
N GLU A 99 11.69 9.52 2.91
CA GLU A 99 10.76 8.61 2.22
C GLU A 99 10.95 8.65 0.71
N ALA A 100 11.22 9.83 0.12
CA ALA A 100 11.57 9.96 -1.30
C ALA A 100 12.85 9.19 -1.64
N TYR A 101 13.86 9.25 -0.79
CA TYR A 101 15.11 8.52 -1.00
C TYR A 101 14.90 6.99 -0.96
N LEU A 102 14.14 6.50 0.01
CA LEU A 102 13.88 5.06 0.17
C LEU A 102 12.98 4.51 -0.94
N VAL A 103 11.83 5.15 -1.18
CA VAL A 103 10.71 4.59 -1.97
C VAL A 103 10.51 5.31 -3.31
N GLY A 104 10.99 6.55 -3.45
CA GLY A 104 10.83 7.37 -4.65
C GLY A 104 9.47 8.06 -4.64
N TYR A 105 9.48 9.38 -4.40
CA TYR A 105 8.31 10.20 -4.74
C TYR A 105 8.49 10.72 -6.16
N ALA A 106 7.63 10.27 -7.07
CA ALA A 106 7.31 11.08 -8.23
C ALA A 106 6.57 12.34 -7.74
N VAL A 107 7.30 13.42 -7.49
CA VAL A 107 6.70 14.76 -7.45
C VAL A 107 6.39 15.14 -8.90
N TYR A 108 5.29 14.62 -9.43
CA TYR A 108 4.58 15.31 -10.51
C TYR A 108 3.28 15.86 -9.91
N PRO A 109 3.13 17.19 -9.79
CA PRO A 109 1.81 17.74 -9.56
C PRO A 109 0.90 17.24 -10.68
N ASN A 110 -0.17 16.56 -10.32
CA ASN A 110 -1.27 16.17 -11.21
C ASN A 110 -2.01 17.42 -11.70
N SER A 111 -1.36 18.29 -12.49
CA SER A 111 -1.96 19.50 -13.03
C SER A 111 -1.18 20.05 -14.24
N PHE A 112 -0.94 19.27 -15.29
CA PHE A 112 -0.77 19.86 -16.63
C PHE A 112 -1.44 18.98 -17.68
N HIS A 113 -2.67 19.37 -18.01
CA HIS A 113 -3.32 19.03 -19.26
C HIS A 113 -2.63 19.85 -20.35
N THR A 114 -1.60 19.31 -21.01
CA THR A 114 -1.05 19.90 -22.23
C THR A 114 -0.94 18.86 -23.32
N SER A 115 -1.52 19.20 -24.46
CA SER A 115 -1.90 18.36 -25.60
C SER A 115 -0.75 18.04 -26.54
N SER A 116 0.43 17.67 -26.03
CA SER A 116 1.63 17.48 -26.85
C SER A 116 2.27 16.09 -26.62
N PRO A 117 2.13 15.14 -27.56
CA PRO A 117 2.59 13.75 -27.38
C PRO A 117 4.09 13.52 -27.59
N ILE A 118 4.90 14.58 -27.84
CA ILE A 118 6.30 14.44 -28.27
C ILE A 118 7.30 14.68 -27.11
N LEU A 119 6.82 15.11 -25.93
CA LEU A 119 7.64 15.32 -24.72
C LEU A 119 7.43 14.26 -23.64
N MET A 120 6.84 13.10 -23.98
CA MET A 120 6.76 11.97 -23.04
C MET A 120 8.06 11.16 -22.93
N SER A 121 9.10 11.42 -23.75
CA SER A 121 10.35 10.64 -23.71
C SER A 121 11.45 11.22 -22.83
N THR A 122 11.35 12.48 -22.40
CA THR A 122 12.37 13.14 -21.54
C THR A 122 11.82 13.56 -20.17
N GLY A 123 10.54 13.27 -19.88
CA GLY A 123 9.93 13.39 -18.55
C GLY A 123 10.16 12.17 -17.65
N PHE A 124 11.17 11.37 -17.95
CA PHE A 124 11.67 10.27 -17.12
C PHE A 124 12.71 10.85 -16.15
N LEU A 125 12.30 11.79 -15.28
CA LEU A 125 13.14 12.22 -14.15
C LEU A 125 13.16 11.07 -13.13
N ALA A 126 13.92 10.03 -13.48
CA ALA A 126 14.26 8.93 -12.61
C ALA A 126 15.17 9.44 -11.49
N LEU A 127 14.59 10.04 -10.46
CA LEU A 127 15.03 9.69 -9.12
C LEU A 127 14.61 8.24 -8.91
N SER A 128 15.41 7.30 -9.41
CA SER A 128 15.21 5.90 -9.08
C SER A 128 15.24 5.80 -7.56
N SER A 129 14.29 5.11 -6.97
CA SER A 129 14.30 4.89 -5.53
C SER A 129 15.23 3.75 -5.14
N LEU A 130 15.75 3.77 -3.91
CA LEU A 130 16.59 2.67 -3.44
C LEU A 130 15.86 1.32 -3.53
N PHE A 131 14.56 1.29 -3.25
CA PHE A 131 13.75 0.07 -3.39
C PHE A 131 13.52 -0.35 -4.84
N GLU A 132 13.38 0.59 -5.79
CA GLU A 132 13.30 0.26 -7.22
C GLU A 132 14.58 -0.40 -7.72
N ASP A 133 15.75 0.16 -7.41
CA ASP A 133 17.03 -0.43 -7.79
C ASP A 133 17.27 -1.79 -7.12
N THR A 134 16.90 -1.89 -5.84
CA THR A 134 16.95 -3.16 -5.09
C THR A 134 16.06 -4.22 -5.75
N ASN A 135 14.87 -3.82 -6.21
CA ASN A 135 13.95 -4.72 -6.90
C ASN A 135 14.50 -5.14 -8.27
N LEU A 136 15.10 -4.23 -9.03
CA LEU A 136 15.77 -4.55 -10.30
C LEU A 136 16.93 -5.54 -10.10
N ALA A 137 17.74 -5.36 -9.05
CA ALA A 137 18.80 -6.29 -8.69
C ALA A 137 18.26 -7.68 -8.32
N ALA A 138 17.13 -7.76 -7.60
CA ALA A 138 16.48 -9.03 -7.27
C ALA A 138 15.96 -9.73 -8.53
N ILE A 139 15.31 -9.00 -9.44
CA ILE A 139 14.79 -9.52 -10.71
C ILE A 139 15.93 -9.99 -11.62
N HIS A 140 17.04 -9.24 -11.67
CA HIS A 140 18.24 -9.63 -12.40
C HIS A 140 18.78 -10.98 -11.89
N ALA A 141 18.70 -11.22 -10.59
CA ALA A 141 19.04 -12.50 -9.96
C ALA A 141 17.92 -13.56 -10.03
N LYS A 142 16.90 -13.38 -10.88
CA LYS A 142 15.74 -14.27 -11.06
C LYS A 142 14.94 -14.52 -9.77
N ARG A 143 14.90 -13.54 -8.86
CA ARG A 143 14.14 -13.58 -7.60
C ARG A 143 13.06 -12.50 -7.58
N ILE A 144 11.99 -12.78 -6.82
CA ILE A 144 10.90 -11.81 -6.54
C ILE A 144 11.09 -11.18 -5.16
N THR A 145 11.75 -11.87 -4.23
CA THR A 145 12.04 -11.37 -2.88
C THR A 145 13.36 -10.61 -2.85
N ILE A 146 13.30 -9.34 -2.47
CA ILE A 146 14.48 -8.50 -2.22
C ILE A 146 15.26 -9.01 -1.00
N GLN A 147 16.58 -8.89 -1.05
CA GLN A 147 17.50 -9.31 -0.01
C GLN A 147 18.50 -8.18 0.31
N PRO A 148 19.16 -8.19 1.50
CA PRO A 148 20.14 -7.17 1.85
C PRO A 148 21.26 -6.99 0.80
N LYS A 149 21.67 -8.07 0.14
CA LYS A 149 22.68 -8.04 -0.94
C LYS A 149 22.22 -7.24 -2.17
N ASP A 150 20.92 -7.22 -2.46
CA ASP A 150 20.36 -6.47 -3.58
C ASP A 150 20.43 -4.98 -3.29
N MET A 151 20.14 -4.59 -2.05
CA MET A 151 20.23 -3.21 -1.58
C MET A 151 21.68 -2.75 -1.47
N GLN A 152 22.58 -3.61 -0.99
CA GLN A 152 24.02 -3.33 -0.99
C GLN A 152 24.55 -3.12 -2.41
N LEU A 153 24.12 -3.95 -3.36
CA LEU A 153 24.47 -3.78 -4.77
C LEU A 153 23.93 -2.46 -5.33
N ALA A 154 22.66 -2.13 -5.07
CA ALA A 154 22.05 -0.87 -5.49
C ALA A 154 22.82 0.35 -4.95
N ARG A 155 23.12 0.38 -3.64
CA ARG A 155 23.92 1.46 -3.01
C ARG A 155 25.32 1.56 -3.60
N ARG A 156 25.98 0.43 -3.82
CA ARG A 156 27.31 0.37 -4.45
C ARG A 156 27.31 0.93 -5.86
N LEU A 157 26.30 0.62 -6.67
CA LEU A 157 26.16 1.14 -8.03
C LEU A 157 25.83 2.64 -8.05
N ARG A 158 25.10 3.14 -7.05
CA ARG A 158 24.85 4.57 -6.85
C ARG A 158 26.09 5.37 -6.40
N GLY A 159 27.18 4.70 -6.06
CA GLY A 159 28.38 5.35 -5.50
C GLY A 159 28.20 5.80 -4.04
N GLU A 160 27.16 5.31 -3.36
CA GLU A 160 27.01 5.54 -1.93
C GLU A 160 28.06 4.71 -1.19
N ARG A 161 28.96 5.38 -0.47
CA ARG A 161 29.97 4.71 0.35
C ARG A 161 29.30 3.98 1.51
N PRO A 162 29.86 2.84 1.97
CA PRO A 162 29.36 2.12 3.14
C PRO A 162 29.37 2.98 4.40
#